data_AF-N6TCS2-F1
#
_entry.id   AF-N6TCS2-F1
#
_cell.length_a   1.000
_cell.length_b   1.000
_cell.length_c   1.000
_cell.angle_alpha   90.00
_cell.angle_beta   90.00
_cell.angle_gamma   90.00
#
_symmetry.space_group_name_H-M   'P 1'
#
loop_
_entity.id
_entity.type
_entity.pdbx_description
1 polymer ?
#
loop_
_entity_poly.entity_id
_entity_poly.type
_entity_poly.pdbx_seq_one_letter_code
_entity_poly.pdbx_strand_id
1 'polypeptide(L)'
;MSLPEVPFPACTINEKRACSRDVAAYYEKYVTDMELTKYFVNDALVTMVKKIGDTEESRAAKKRTIWVKKLDRDVVERVKDYFVPVNEDSENRCFITNAINCLMSRNARRSRHCRRPRAMHQDTLKKINQAKSESILIPKHERKKSISCCSCCGETENNRSPKPLLHSQSLDTFTKPVPFRERLHSSICDEKLPRWLVQSTDVDTGEVTRYSCKYLVLACGSYDSPNRLEIFKNGNDPEWLMHDLRSLESRLDQKLYEGDSVDPVLIVGAGLSAADAVMAVRSRNIPVVHVFRGRSAEFTKQLPENMYPEYHKVRQMMNDGGSTYPLYTAYPEHSLVDFNSETQTVKLASKAGDEVKLKLSFAAVLIGSRPCISFMPPTMQLGIFADREIDSKTNPVEINPLTHEVAGQEGLFAVGPLAGDNFVRYIPGGAVAVVSELYRRWNLVES
;
A
#
# COMPACT_ATOMS: atom_id res chain seq x y z
N MET A 1 8.34 -2.46 -10.51
CA MET A 1 7.25 -3.07 -9.72
C MET A 1 6.75 -4.38 -10.33
N SER A 2 7.40 -4.96 -11.34
CA SER A 2 6.99 -6.27 -11.84
C SER A 2 7.31 -7.35 -10.81
N LEU A 3 6.28 -8.06 -10.38
CA LEU A 3 6.36 -9.35 -9.73
C LEU A 3 7.01 -10.39 -10.67
N PRO A 4 7.56 -11.47 -10.12
CA PRO A 4 8.21 -12.51 -10.90
C PRO A 4 7.31 -13.04 -12.03
N GLU A 5 7.86 -13.25 -13.21
CA GLU A 5 7.21 -13.92 -14.36
C GLU A 5 6.03 -13.18 -15.01
N VAL A 6 5.44 -12.16 -14.38
CA VAL A 6 4.37 -11.34 -14.96
C VAL A 6 4.88 -9.90 -15.12
N PRO A 7 5.22 -9.45 -16.34
CA PRO A 7 5.67 -8.08 -16.53
C PRO A 7 4.54 -7.10 -16.24
N PHE A 8 4.87 -5.98 -15.59
CA PHE A 8 3.93 -4.87 -15.46
C PHE A 8 3.76 -4.22 -16.85
N PRO A 9 2.53 -4.03 -17.36
CA PRO A 9 2.32 -3.41 -18.66
C PRO A 9 2.96 -2.02 -18.67
N ALA A 10 3.70 -1.70 -19.73
CA ALA A 10 4.28 -0.37 -19.86
C ALA A 10 3.15 0.66 -19.94
N CYS A 11 3.21 1.68 -19.08
CA CYS A 11 2.37 2.86 -19.25
C CYS A 11 2.62 3.45 -20.65
N THR A 12 1.58 4.02 -21.26
CA THR A 12 1.68 4.61 -22.59
C THR A 12 2.84 5.63 -22.65
N ILE A 13 3.37 5.89 -23.85
CA ILE A 13 4.66 6.57 -24.11
C ILE A 13 4.83 7.92 -23.35
N ASN A 14 3.74 8.56 -22.92
CA ASN A 14 3.76 9.83 -22.20
C ASN A 14 3.57 9.74 -20.67
N GLU A 15 3.12 8.60 -20.13
CA GLU A 15 2.91 8.42 -18.69
C GLU A 15 4.02 7.56 -18.09
N LYS A 16 4.87 8.16 -17.25
CA LYS A 16 5.96 7.44 -16.56
C LYS A 16 5.50 6.68 -15.32
N ARG A 17 4.24 6.83 -14.92
CA ARG A 17 3.69 6.36 -13.65
C ARG A 17 2.44 5.50 -13.89
N ALA A 18 2.34 4.40 -13.16
CA ALA A 18 1.17 3.56 -13.17
C ALA A 18 0.00 4.22 -12.43
N CYS A 19 -1.19 4.16 -13.03
CA CYS A 19 -2.44 4.53 -12.37
C CYS A 19 -2.77 3.52 -11.25
N SER A 20 -3.51 3.96 -10.23
CA SER A 20 -3.87 3.09 -9.09
C SER A 20 -4.72 1.91 -9.54
N ARG A 21 -5.63 2.15 -10.50
CA ARG A 21 -6.44 1.11 -11.14
C ARG A 21 -5.58 0.05 -11.84
N ASP A 22 -4.56 0.46 -12.58
CA ASP A 22 -3.70 -0.45 -13.34
C ASP A 22 -2.83 -1.30 -12.41
N VAL A 23 -2.36 -0.70 -11.30
CA VAL A 23 -1.65 -1.44 -10.24
C VAL A 23 -2.57 -2.49 -9.63
N ALA A 24 -3.81 -2.15 -9.28
CA ALA A 24 -4.77 -3.11 -8.72
C ALA A 24 -5.05 -4.26 -9.70
N ALA A 25 -5.35 -3.95 -10.97
CA ALA A 25 -5.59 -4.94 -12.01
C ALA A 25 -4.38 -5.84 -12.25
N TYR A 26 -3.17 -5.30 -12.13
CA TYR A 26 -1.94 -6.08 -12.25
C TYR A 26 -1.78 -7.12 -11.14
N TYR A 27 -2.06 -6.76 -9.88
CA TYR A 27 -1.99 -7.72 -8.76
C TYR A 27 -3.07 -8.80 -8.87
N GLU A 28 -4.28 -8.43 -9.29
CA GLU A 28 -5.38 -9.37 -9.56
C GLU A 28 -5.01 -10.38 -10.66
N LYS A 29 -4.49 -9.86 -11.78
CA LYS A 29 -3.97 -10.70 -12.87
C LYS A 29 -2.87 -11.64 -12.37
N TYR A 30 -1.95 -11.13 -11.55
CA TYR A 30 -0.88 -11.96 -10.98
C TYR A 30 -1.45 -13.12 -10.15
N VAL A 31 -2.45 -12.89 -9.31
CA VAL A 31 -3.10 -13.95 -8.52
C VAL A 31 -3.67 -15.05 -9.43
N THR A 32 -4.32 -14.66 -10.53
CA THR A 32 -4.89 -15.58 -11.51
C THR A 32 -3.83 -16.34 -12.30
N ASP A 33 -2.89 -15.64 -12.93
CA ASP A 33 -1.80 -16.23 -13.73
C ASP A 33 -0.92 -17.17 -12.88
N MET A 34 -0.84 -16.89 -11.59
CA MET A 34 -0.10 -17.69 -10.61
C MET A 34 -0.95 -18.76 -9.92
N GLU A 35 -2.19 -19.03 -10.33
CA GLU A 35 -3.05 -20.06 -9.71
C GLU A 35 -3.15 -19.91 -8.18
N LEU A 36 -3.06 -18.67 -7.69
CA LEU A 36 -3.09 -18.35 -6.26
C LEU A 36 -4.53 -18.16 -5.77
N THR A 37 -5.51 -18.06 -6.66
CA THR A 37 -6.92 -17.80 -6.36
C THR A 37 -7.49 -18.72 -5.27
N LYS A 38 -7.05 -19.99 -5.23
CA LYS A 38 -7.45 -20.96 -4.19
C LYS A 38 -7.05 -20.60 -2.75
N TYR A 39 -6.19 -19.59 -2.56
CA TYR A 39 -5.77 -19.08 -1.25
C TYR A 39 -6.50 -17.79 -0.86
N PHE A 40 -7.38 -17.29 -1.74
CA PHE A 40 -8.18 -16.10 -1.50
C PHE A 40 -9.63 -16.49 -1.31
N VAL A 41 -10.27 -15.83 -0.36
CA VAL A 41 -11.73 -15.81 -0.22
C VAL A 41 -12.13 -14.39 -0.57
N ASN A 42 -12.83 -14.25 -1.70
CA ASN A 42 -13.37 -12.96 -2.13
C ASN A 42 -14.73 -12.73 -1.46
N ASP A 43 -15.20 -11.49 -1.53
CA ASP A 43 -16.54 -11.12 -1.05
C ASP A 43 -16.80 -11.51 0.41
N ALA A 44 -15.75 -11.58 1.22
CA ALA A 44 -15.80 -11.92 2.63
C ALA A 44 -15.34 -10.75 3.49
N LEU A 45 -16.22 -10.29 4.38
CA LEU A 45 -15.92 -9.26 5.36
C LEU A 45 -15.48 -9.91 6.67
N VAL A 46 -14.27 -9.61 7.14
CA VAL A 46 -13.84 -10.01 8.49
C VAL A 46 -14.64 -9.21 9.52
N THR A 47 -15.44 -9.91 10.33
CA THR A 47 -16.32 -9.29 11.33
C THR A 47 -15.79 -9.42 12.75
N MET A 48 -14.90 -10.38 13.01
CA MET A 48 -14.31 -10.57 14.34
C MET A 48 -12.94 -11.23 14.25
N VAL A 49 -12.02 -10.77 15.10
CA VAL A 49 -10.78 -11.46 15.43
C VAL A 49 -10.68 -11.58 16.94
N LYS A 50 -10.34 -12.76 17.45
CA LYS A 50 -10.15 -13.00 18.88
C LYS A 50 -8.93 -13.87 19.14
N LYS A 51 -8.21 -13.57 20.21
CA LYS A 51 -7.14 -14.43 20.74
C LYS A 51 -7.75 -15.58 21.55
N ILE A 52 -7.40 -16.81 21.21
CA ILE A 52 -7.85 -18.04 21.88
C ILE A 52 -7.08 -18.16 23.20
N GLY A 53 -7.80 -18.37 24.31
CA GLY A 53 -7.22 -18.45 25.65
C GLY A 53 -7.25 -17.15 26.47
N ASP A 54 -7.61 -16.01 25.86
CA ASP A 54 -8.00 -14.81 26.62
C ASP A 54 -9.42 -15.02 27.18
N THR A 55 -9.52 -15.57 28.39
CA THR A 55 -10.81 -15.70 29.10
C THR A 55 -11.32 -14.31 29.46
N GLU A 56 -12.52 -13.99 28.99
CA GLU A 56 -13.29 -12.76 29.31
C GLU A 56 -13.38 -12.50 30.83
N GLU A 57 -13.33 -13.55 31.65
CA GLU A 57 -13.39 -13.49 33.11
C GLU A 57 -12.22 -12.76 33.77
N SER A 58 -11.03 -12.72 33.15
CA SER A 58 -9.86 -12.05 33.75
C SER A 58 -9.84 -10.53 33.54
N ARG A 59 -10.70 -9.96 32.70
CA ARG A 59 -10.75 -8.51 32.43
C ARG A 59 -12.11 -7.85 32.70
N ALA A 60 -13.20 -8.62 32.80
CA ALA A 60 -14.54 -8.13 33.12
C ALA A 60 -14.64 -7.34 34.46
N ALA A 61 -13.64 -7.42 35.33
CA ALA A 61 -13.59 -6.70 36.60
C ALA A 61 -13.05 -5.25 36.53
N LYS A 62 -12.52 -4.76 35.40
CA LYS A 62 -12.05 -3.36 35.30
C LYS A 62 -12.55 -2.66 34.03
N LYS A 63 -13.58 -1.84 34.26
CA LYS A 63 -14.14 -0.79 33.38
C LYS A 63 -15.23 -1.21 32.39
N ARG A 64 -16.30 -1.79 32.94
CA ARG A 64 -17.65 -1.32 32.60
C ARG A 64 -17.76 0.13 33.09
N THR A 65 -17.56 1.13 32.23
CA THR A 65 -18.33 2.39 32.27
C THR A 65 -17.93 3.32 31.11
N ILE A 66 -18.94 3.61 30.28
CA ILE A 66 -19.13 4.83 29.47
C ILE A 66 -18.46 4.81 28.07
N TRP A 67 -19.26 5.17 27.06
CA TRP A 67 -18.99 5.30 25.61
C TRP A 67 -19.31 4.10 24.70
N VAL A 68 -20.57 3.68 24.69
CA VAL A 68 -21.19 3.06 23.50
C VAL A 68 -22.43 3.87 23.13
N LYS A 69 -22.23 5.00 22.44
CA LYS A 69 -23.24 5.68 21.59
C LYS A 69 -22.54 6.61 20.59
N LYS A 70 -22.03 6.04 19.49
CA LYS A 70 -21.99 6.60 18.12
C LYS A 70 -20.96 5.82 17.29
N LEU A 71 -21.40 4.75 16.63
CA LEU A 71 -20.76 4.30 15.40
C LEU A 71 -21.86 3.91 14.43
N ASP A 72 -21.64 4.29 13.18
CA ASP A 72 -22.63 4.74 12.23
C ASP A 72 -23.62 3.70 11.72
N ARG A 73 -24.80 4.23 11.38
CA ARG A 73 -25.99 3.55 10.88
C ARG A 73 -25.78 2.97 9.46
N ASP A 74 -24.72 3.38 8.76
CA ASP A 74 -24.51 3.11 7.33
C ASP A 74 -23.89 1.75 7.02
N VAL A 75 -23.23 1.09 8.00
CA VAL A 75 -22.77 -0.30 7.84
C VAL A 75 -23.90 -1.30 8.15
N VAL A 76 -24.91 -0.85 8.91
CA VAL A 76 -25.99 -1.70 9.45
C VAL A 76 -27.20 -1.76 8.52
N GLU A 77 -27.36 -0.83 7.57
CA GLU A 77 -28.52 -0.84 6.66
C GLU A 77 -28.41 -1.83 5.48
N ARG A 78 -27.22 -2.35 5.17
CA ARG A 78 -27.05 -3.39 4.13
C ARG A 78 -27.14 -4.84 4.63
N VAL A 79 -27.20 -5.07 5.94
CA VAL A 79 -27.25 -6.42 6.55
C VAL A 79 -28.55 -6.62 7.35
N LYS A 80 -29.62 -5.94 6.95
CA LYS A 80 -30.97 -6.18 7.47
C LYS A 80 -31.81 -6.82 6.39
N ASP A 81 -31.61 -8.10 6.19
CA ASP A 81 -32.69 -9.07 6.07
C ASP A 81 -32.10 -10.47 6.24
N TYR A 82 -32.83 -11.34 6.93
CA TYR A 82 -32.50 -12.73 7.32
C TYR A 82 -31.61 -12.90 8.57
N PHE A 83 -32.29 -12.91 9.73
CA PHE A 83 -31.88 -13.78 10.85
C PHE A 83 -32.85 -14.95 10.94
N VAL A 84 -32.44 -16.11 10.44
CA VAL A 84 -32.89 -17.41 10.94
C VAL A 84 -31.63 -18.22 11.24
N PRO A 85 -31.42 -18.69 12.48
CA PRO A 85 -30.22 -19.47 12.80
C PRO A 85 -30.35 -20.85 12.14
N VAL A 86 -29.49 -21.14 11.17
CA VAL A 86 -29.25 -22.51 10.74
C VAL A 86 -27.95 -22.94 11.41
N ASN A 87 -28.09 -23.87 12.36
CA ASN A 87 -26.98 -24.62 12.91
C ASN A 87 -26.43 -25.55 11.82
N GLU A 88 -25.15 -25.40 11.48
CA GLU A 88 -24.28 -26.50 11.07
C GLU A 88 -22.83 -26.03 11.25
N ASP A 89 -22.21 -26.46 12.36
CA ASP A 89 -20.80 -26.21 12.65
C ASP A 89 -19.94 -27.01 11.65
N SER A 90 -19.44 -26.33 10.61
CA SER A 90 -18.29 -26.81 9.84
C SER A 90 -17.06 -25.97 10.20
N GLU A 91 -16.25 -26.49 11.12
CA GLU A 91 -14.92 -25.94 11.40
C GLU A 91 -14.00 -26.17 10.18
N ASN A 92 -13.98 -25.22 9.24
CA ASN A 92 -13.06 -25.28 8.11
C ASN A 92 -11.67 -24.80 8.54
N ARG A 93 -10.71 -25.73 8.55
CA ARG A 93 -9.29 -25.44 8.86
C ARG A 93 -8.69 -24.50 7.82
N CYS A 94 -8.00 -23.47 8.31
CA CYS A 94 -7.47 -22.39 7.48
C CYS A 94 -6.40 -22.89 6.49
N PHE A 95 -6.68 -22.79 5.18
CA PHE A 95 -5.81 -23.20 4.07
C PHE A 95 -4.66 -22.22 3.77
N ILE A 96 -4.59 -21.09 4.48
CA ILE A 96 -3.66 -19.96 4.26
C ILE A 96 -2.17 -20.36 4.39
N THR A 97 -1.85 -21.48 5.06
CA THR A 97 -0.48 -22.01 5.18
C THR A 97 0.18 -22.33 3.82
N ASN A 98 -0.61 -22.46 2.73
CA ASN A 98 -0.11 -22.91 1.45
C ASN A 98 0.34 -21.81 0.46
N ALA A 99 0.12 -20.52 0.74
CA ALA A 99 0.60 -19.44 -0.14
C ALA A 99 2.13 -19.35 -0.17
N ILE A 100 2.79 -19.59 0.98
CA ILE A 100 4.26 -19.68 1.09
C ILE A 100 4.77 -20.90 0.30
N ASN A 101 4.06 -22.04 0.37
CA ASN A 101 4.39 -23.26 -0.38
C ASN A 101 4.28 -23.06 -1.91
N CYS A 102 3.32 -22.24 -2.37
CA CYS A 102 3.16 -21.94 -3.79
C CYS A 102 4.33 -21.09 -4.33
N LEU A 103 4.75 -20.06 -3.60
CA LEU A 103 5.89 -19.22 -3.99
C LEU A 103 7.21 -20.00 -4.03
N MET A 104 7.40 -20.95 -3.11
CA MET A 104 8.62 -21.76 -3.03
C MET A 104 8.67 -22.89 -4.07
N SER A 105 7.53 -23.42 -4.51
CA SER A 105 7.47 -24.51 -5.51
C SER A 105 7.68 -24.06 -6.96
N ARG A 106 7.34 -22.81 -7.32
CA ARG A 106 7.52 -22.29 -8.68
C ARG A 106 8.98 -22.05 -9.07
N ASN A 107 9.82 -21.60 -8.14
CA ASN A 107 11.26 -21.36 -8.41
C ASN A 107 12.03 -22.65 -8.78
N ALA A 108 11.50 -23.84 -8.45
CA ALA A 108 12.13 -25.12 -8.78
C ALA A 108 11.88 -25.59 -10.21
N ARG A 109 10.87 -25.08 -10.93
CA ARG A 109 10.59 -25.51 -12.32
C ARG A 109 11.52 -24.89 -13.37
N ARG A 110 12.36 -23.92 -12.99
CA ARG A 110 13.26 -23.20 -13.91
C ARG A 110 14.68 -23.78 -14.02
N SER A 111 14.99 -24.90 -13.35
CA SER A 111 16.32 -25.51 -13.41
C SER A 111 16.50 -26.57 -14.52
N ARG A 112 15.70 -26.54 -15.60
CA ARG A 112 15.91 -27.43 -16.76
C ARG A 112 16.22 -26.65 -18.03
N HIS A 113 17.53 -26.50 -18.25
CA HIS A 113 18.20 -26.43 -19.56
C HIS A 113 17.80 -25.29 -20.51
N CYS A 114 18.53 -24.18 -20.45
CA CYS A 114 18.78 -23.31 -21.60
C CYS A 114 20.30 -23.08 -21.72
N ARG A 115 21.00 -23.99 -22.39
CA ARG A 115 22.35 -23.72 -22.92
C ARG A 115 22.20 -22.74 -24.08
N ARG A 116 22.57 -21.47 -23.89
CA ARG A 116 22.82 -20.56 -25.02
C ARG A 116 24.21 -20.86 -25.60
N PRO A 117 24.37 -20.97 -26.94
CA PRO A 117 25.67 -21.15 -27.55
C PRO A 117 26.48 -19.85 -27.48
N ARG A 118 27.77 -19.95 -27.13
CA ARG A 118 28.77 -18.90 -27.37
C ARG A 118 29.35 -19.08 -28.76
N ALA A 119 29.08 -18.18 -29.70
CA ALA A 119 29.97 -17.90 -30.83
C ALA A 119 29.65 -16.56 -31.53
N MET A 120 30.73 -15.91 -31.95
CA MET A 120 30.92 -14.91 -33.02
C MET A 120 30.94 -13.40 -32.73
N HIS A 121 32.18 -12.90 -32.77
CA HIS A 121 32.73 -11.68 -33.40
C HIS A 121 32.17 -10.30 -32.99
N GLN A 122 32.94 -9.45 -32.29
CA GLN A 122 34.09 -8.66 -32.78
C GLN A 122 33.83 -7.95 -34.10
N ASP A 123 33.51 -6.66 -34.01
CA ASP A 123 33.81 -5.53 -34.91
C ASP A 123 32.94 -4.36 -34.38
N THR A 124 33.39 -3.15 -34.04
CA THR A 124 34.44 -2.31 -34.59
C THR A 124 34.81 -1.24 -33.56
N LEU A 125 36.11 -1.01 -33.39
CA LEU A 125 36.70 0.10 -32.65
C LEU A 125 36.76 1.36 -33.54
N LYS A 126 36.65 2.54 -32.91
CA LYS A 126 37.10 3.90 -33.34
C LYS A 126 36.06 4.83 -33.99
N LYS A 127 35.85 5.95 -33.30
CA LYS A 127 35.94 7.38 -33.73
C LYS A 127 35.20 8.22 -32.67
N ILE A 128 35.62 9.37 -32.13
CA ILE A 128 36.73 10.33 -32.28
C ILE A 128 36.75 11.14 -30.97
N ASN A 129 37.94 11.44 -30.44
CA ASN A 129 38.16 12.47 -29.41
C ASN A 129 38.42 13.83 -30.08
N GLN A 130 37.89 14.92 -29.51
CA GLN A 130 38.43 16.29 -29.35
C GLN A 130 37.25 17.22 -29.00
N ALA A 131 37.23 18.03 -27.94
CA ALA A 131 38.20 19.08 -27.62
C ALA A 131 38.30 19.40 -26.09
N LYS A 132 39.48 19.90 -25.67
CA LYS A 132 39.76 20.69 -24.44
C LYS A 132 39.21 22.13 -24.65
N SER A 133 38.95 23.01 -23.68
CA SER A 133 39.61 23.49 -22.43
C SER A 133 38.53 24.29 -21.63
N GLU A 134 38.60 24.67 -20.34
CA GLU A 134 39.61 25.35 -19.51
C GLU A 134 39.33 25.13 -18.01
N SER A 135 40.34 25.41 -17.20
CA SER A 135 40.46 25.16 -15.75
C SER A 135 40.18 26.38 -14.88
N ILE A 136 39.51 26.20 -13.72
CA ILE A 136 39.64 27.06 -12.53
C ILE A 136 39.73 26.17 -11.28
N LEU A 137 40.61 26.56 -10.35
CA LEU A 137 41.13 25.81 -9.21
C LEU A 137 40.67 26.42 -7.85
N ILE A 138 40.49 25.53 -6.84
CA ILE A 138 40.59 25.71 -5.35
C ILE A 138 39.32 26.16 -4.54
N PRO A 139 39.03 25.70 -3.28
CA PRO A 139 39.64 24.65 -2.43
C PRO A 139 38.70 23.53 -1.91
N LYS A 140 39.35 22.48 -1.41
CA LYS A 140 38.82 21.28 -0.74
C LYS A 140 38.18 21.61 0.62
N HIS A 141 36.99 21.05 0.87
CA HIS A 141 36.50 20.75 2.22
C HIS A 141 36.02 19.30 2.28
N GLU A 142 36.52 18.58 3.27
CA GLU A 142 36.32 17.17 3.52
C GLU A 142 34.83 16.80 3.67
N ARG A 143 34.35 15.90 2.81
CA ARG A 143 33.17 15.08 3.11
C ARG A 143 33.46 13.64 2.76
N LYS A 144 33.39 12.81 3.80
CA LYS A 144 33.52 11.36 3.81
C LYS A 144 32.65 10.76 2.70
N LYS A 145 33.26 10.20 1.67
CA LYS A 145 32.58 9.40 0.65
C LYS A 145 32.21 8.05 1.24
N SER A 146 30.93 7.74 1.21
CA SER A 146 30.41 6.38 1.28
C SER A 146 30.92 5.59 0.08
N ILE A 147 31.52 4.44 0.36
CA ILE A 147 32.07 3.53 -0.65
C ILE A 147 30.90 2.83 -1.34
N SER A 148 30.78 3.06 -2.65
CA SER A 148 29.98 2.26 -3.56
C SER A 148 30.78 1.01 -3.95
N CYS A 149 30.38 -0.16 -3.45
CA CYS A 149 30.93 -1.43 -3.92
C CYS A 149 30.18 -1.87 -5.19
N CYS A 150 30.69 -1.45 -6.34
CA CYS A 150 30.49 -2.12 -7.61
C CYS A 150 31.64 -3.13 -7.76
N SER A 151 31.34 -4.43 -7.76
CA SER A 151 32.33 -5.50 -7.90
C SER A 151 32.05 -6.30 -9.17
N CYS A 152 32.58 -5.80 -10.29
CA CYS A 152 32.91 -6.61 -11.46
C CYS A 152 34.24 -6.10 -12.04
N CYS A 153 35.17 -7.05 -12.23
CA CYS A 153 36.42 -6.99 -13.01
C CYS A 153 37.72 -6.61 -12.28
N GLY A 154 38.66 -7.57 -12.25
CA GLY A 154 40.10 -7.29 -12.33
C GLY A 154 40.99 -8.03 -11.33
N GLU A 155 41.42 -9.24 -11.67
CA GLU A 155 42.63 -9.84 -11.09
C GLU A 155 43.89 -9.10 -11.59
N THR A 156 44.81 -8.77 -10.69
CA THR A 156 46.27 -8.87 -10.94
C THR A 156 47.01 -8.91 -9.60
N GLU A 157 47.97 -9.83 -9.54
CA GLU A 157 48.84 -10.19 -8.41
C GLU A 157 49.72 -9.04 -7.89
N ASN A 158 49.94 -8.96 -6.57
CA ASN A 158 51.30 -8.92 -6.02
C ASN A 158 51.37 -9.04 -4.49
N ASN A 159 52.41 -9.75 -4.05
CA ASN A 159 52.79 -10.13 -2.69
C ASN A 159 52.92 -8.98 -1.68
N ARG A 160 52.39 -9.20 -0.46
CA ARG A 160 53.04 -8.96 0.85
C ARG A 160 52.08 -9.26 2.01
N SER A 161 52.45 -10.20 2.88
CA SER A 161 51.85 -10.42 4.21
C SER A 161 52.37 -9.37 5.21
N PRO A 162 51.61 -8.98 6.26
CA PRO A 162 51.54 -9.80 7.49
C PRO A 162 50.23 -9.76 8.32
N LYS A 163 49.97 -10.93 8.94
CA LYS A 163 49.29 -11.25 10.23
C LYS A 163 47.75 -11.11 10.40
N PRO A 164 47.11 -12.05 11.13
CA PRO A 164 45.67 -12.27 11.06
C PRO A 164 44.92 -11.54 12.18
N LEU A 165 43.83 -10.85 11.82
CA LEU A 165 42.75 -10.56 12.75
C LEU A 165 41.64 -11.58 12.48
N LEU A 166 41.43 -12.44 13.47
CA LEU A 166 40.33 -13.39 13.55
C LEU A 166 38.98 -12.66 13.57
N HIS A 167 37.97 -13.30 12.96
CA HIS A 167 36.55 -12.93 12.90
C HIS A 167 36.12 -11.88 11.85
N SER A 168 36.19 -12.27 10.57
CA SER A 168 35.10 -11.97 9.64
C SER A 168 34.76 -13.24 8.87
N GLN A 169 33.70 -13.94 9.28
CA GLN A 169 33.11 -14.95 8.41
C GLN A 169 32.41 -14.23 7.27
N SER A 170 32.89 -14.44 6.05
CA SER A 170 32.26 -13.97 4.82
C SER A 170 30.83 -14.50 4.72
N LEU A 171 29.90 -13.67 4.23
CA LEU A 171 28.50 -14.01 3.91
C LEU A 171 28.36 -14.88 2.64
N ASP A 172 29.46 -15.44 2.12
CA ASP A 172 29.47 -16.29 0.91
C ASP A 172 28.82 -17.68 1.12
N THR A 173 28.36 -18.01 2.32
CA THR A 173 27.70 -19.29 2.64
C THR A 173 26.24 -19.41 2.18
N PHE A 174 25.63 -18.35 1.63
CA PHE A 174 24.27 -18.41 1.06
C PHE A 174 24.19 -18.99 -0.36
N THR A 175 25.27 -19.59 -0.87
CA THR A 175 25.29 -20.26 -2.19
C THR A 175 24.65 -21.65 -2.21
N LYS A 176 24.21 -22.18 -1.07
CA LYS A 176 23.41 -23.41 -1.03
C LYS A 176 21.93 -23.07 -1.22
N PRO A 177 21.25 -23.58 -2.26
CA PRO A 177 19.80 -23.47 -2.33
C PRO A 177 19.19 -24.09 -1.07
N VAL A 178 18.24 -23.37 -0.46
CA VAL A 178 17.52 -23.81 0.74
C VAL A 178 16.91 -25.18 0.45
N PRO A 179 17.12 -26.21 1.29
CA PRO A 179 16.65 -27.57 1.01
C PRO A 179 15.13 -27.59 0.83
N PHE A 180 14.68 -28.02 -0.35
CA PHE A 180 13.28 -28.29 -0.64
C PHE A 180 12.91 -29.63 0.01
N ARG A 181 12.03 -29.64 1.01
CA ARG A 181 11.45 -30.88 1.52
C ARG A 181 10.23 -31.25 0.69
N GLU A 182 10.36 -32.30 -0.12
CA GLU A 182 9.38 -32.82 -1.09
C GLU A 182 8.10 -33.43 -0.51
N ARG A 183 7.87 -33.38 0.81
CA ARG A 183 6.67 -33.98 1.44
C ARG A 183 6.04 -33.07 2.47
N LEU A 184 5.23 -32.13 1.98
CA LEU A 184 4.18 -31.50 2.76
C LEU A 184 3.00 -32.47 2.81
N HIS A 185 3.06 -33.45 3.71
CA HIS A 185 1.83 -34.13 4.11
C HIS A 185 0.91 -33.08 4.73
N SER A 186 -0.30 -32.93 4.19
CA SER A 186 -1.36 -32.02 4.67
C SER A 186 -1.87 -32.34 6.09
N SER A 187 -1.18 -33.22 6.82
CA SER A 187 -1.62 -33.81 8.08
C SER A 187 -0.72 -33.51 9.28
N ILE A 188 0.30 -32.65 9.13
CA ILE A 188 1.10 -32.19 10.28
C ILE A 188 0.84 -30.69 10.47
N CYS A 189 -0.41 -30.35 10.78
CA CYS A 189 -0.66 -29.20 11.62
C CYS A 189 -0.20 -29.61 13.02
N ASP A 190 1.02 -29.20 13.34
CA ASP A 190 1.60 -28.99 14.67
C ASP A 190 0.58 -29.16 15.83
N GLU A 191 0.85 -30.03 16.81
CA GLU A 191 0.04 -30.30 18.01
C GLU A 191 -0.18 -29.06 18.94
N LYS A 192 0.18 -27.86 18.49
CA LYS A 192 -0.02 -26.61 19.20
C LYS A 192 -1.39 -26.03 18.87
N LEU A 193 -2.19 -25.80 19.91
CA LEU A 193 -3.53 -25.22 19.84
C LEU A 193 -3.56 -23.93 18.99
N PRO A 194 -4.65 -23.70 18.23
CA PRO A 194 -4.82 -22.44 17.50
C PRO A 194 -4.80 -21.25 18.46
N ARG A 195 -4.23 -20.13 18.01
CA ARG A 195 -4.07 -18.90 18.83
C ARG A 195 -5.07 -17.82 18.48
N TRP A 196 -5.57 -17.82 17.26
CA TRP A 196 -6.44 -16.79 16.72
C TRP A 196 -7.68 -17.44 16.14
N LEU A 197 -8.83 -16.86 16.46
CA LEU A 197 -10.12 -17.14 15.85
C LEU A 197 -10.47 -15.93 14.98
N VAL A 198 -10.81 -16.19 13.73
CA VAL A 198 -11.24 -15.17 12.76
C VAL A 198 -12.63 -15.55 12.27
N GLN A 199 -13.56 -14.61 12.33
CA GLN A 199 -14.89 -14.76 11.77
C GLN A 199 -15.02 -13.85 10.56
N SER A 200 -15.51 -14.41 9.46
CA SER A 200 -15.91 -13.66 8.28
C SER A 200 -17.38 -13.87 7.98
N THR A 201 -17.95 -12.90 7.26
CA THR A 201 -19.30 -12.96 6.72
C THR A 201 -19.20 -12.73 5.21
N ASP A 202 -19.74 -13.66 4.44
CA ASP A 202 -19.88 -13.51 2.99
C ASP A 202 -20.88 -12.38 2.69
N VAL A 203 -20.50 -11.48 1.79
CA VAL A 203 -21.22 -10.23 1.51
C VAL A 203 -22.53 -10.47 0.77
N ASP A 204 -22.58 -11.50 -0.08
CA ASP A 204 -23.75 -11.76 -0.93
C ASP A 204 -24.76 -12.69 -0.22
N THR A 205 -24.27 -13.73 0.44
CA THR A 205 -25.08 -14.77 1.07
C THR A 205 -25.37 -14.50 2.55
N GLY A 206 -24.54 -13.68 3.20
CA GLY A 206 -24.58 -13.49 4.65
C GLY A 206 -24.04 -14.69 5.46
N GLU A 207 -23.48 -15.71 4.79
CA GLU A 207 -22.96 -16.90 5.45
C GLU A 207 -21.78 -16.52 6.36
N VAL A 208 -21.77 -17.06 7.58
CA VAL A 208 -20.72 -16.81 8.57
C VAL A 208 -19.75 -17.99 8.59
N THR A 209 -18.49 -17.72 8.29
CA THR A 209 -17.41 -18.72 8.36
C THR A 209 -16.44 -18.38 9.49
N ARG A 210 -15.97 -19.41 10.22
CA ARG A 210 -14.96 -19.27 11.27
C ARG A 210 -13.70 -20.02 10.90
N TYR A 211 -12.57 -19.33 11.04
CA TYR A 211 -11.23 -19.88 10.85
C TYR A 211 -10.47 -19.83 12.16
N SER A 212 -9.71 -20.89 12.42
CA SER A 212 -8.71 -20.90 13.48
C SER A 212 -7.31 -20.95 12.88
N CYS A 213 -6.39 -20.16 13.43
CA CYS A 213 -5.02 -20.12 12.95
C CYS A 213 -4.01 -19.89 14.09
N LYS A 214 -2.77 -20.32 13.84
CA LYS A 214 -1.64 -20.10 14.76
C LYS A 214 -1.04 -18.71 14.59
N TYR A 215 -1.03 -18.22 13.35
CA TYR A 215 -0.47 -16.93 12.97
C TYR A 215 -1.49 -16.14 12.16
N LEU A 216 -1.61 -14.85 12.44
CA LEU A 216 -2.51 -13.91 11.77
C LEU A 216 -1.70 -12.73 11.23
N VAL A 217 -1.91 -12.35 9.97
CA VAL A 217 -1.27 -11.19 9.34
C VAL A 217 -2.33 -10.19 8.94
N LEU A 218 -2.25 -8.98 9.50
CA LEU A 218 -3.12 -7.86 9.14
C LEU A 218 -2.53 -7.13 7.93
N ALA A 219 -3.25 -7.17 6.80
CA ALA A 219 -2.88 -6.55 5.54
C ALA A 219 -3.98 -5.62 5.01
N CYS A 220 -4.71 -4.95 5.91
CA CYS A 220 -5.93 -4.19 5.58
C CYS A 220 -5.66 -2.86 4.85
N GLY A 221 -4.40 -2.44 4.71
CA GLY A 221 -4.09 -1.15 4.11
C GLY A 221 -4.56 0.03 4.97
N SER A 222 -5.00 1.11 4.34
CA SER A 222 -5.50 2.31 5.04
C SER A 222 -6.58 3.06 4.27
N TYR A 223 -7.23 2.41 3.31
CA TYR A 223 -8.16 3.04 2.35
C TYR A 223 -9.62 2.65 2.59
N ASP A 224 -9.93 1.91 3.67
CA ASP A 224 -11.27 1.41 3.94
C ASP A 224 -12.26 2.53 4.30
N SER A 225 -11.81 3.54 5.02
CA SER A 225 -12.66 4.63 5.54
C SER A 225 -12.09 5.99 5.16
N PRO A 226 -12.50 6.58 4.02
CA PRO A 226 -12.04 7.90 3.63
C PRO A 226 -12.48 8.98 4.62
N ASN A 227 -11.64 9.97 4.84
CA ASN A 227 -12.01 11.15 5.63
C ASN A 227 -13.04 11.97 4.84
N ARG A 228 -14.16 12.31 5.49
CA ARG A 228 -15.26 13.07 4.90
C ARG A 228 -15.27 14.51 5.40
N LEU A 229 -15.63 15.45 4.52
CA LEU A 229 -15.91 16.83 4.92
C LEU A 229 -17.25 16.88 5.67
N GLU A 230 -17.38 17.81 6.63
CA GLU A 230 -18.59 17.94 7.46
C GLU A 230 -19.89 18.06 6.63
N ILE A 231 -19.81 18.73 5.48
CA ILE A 231 -20.93 18.95 4.57
C ILE A 231 -21.49 17.64 3.97
N PHE A 232 -20.70 16.56 3.97
CA PHE A 232 -21.08 15.24 3.47
C PHE A 232 -21.36 14.23 4.59
N LYS A 233 -21.29 14.62 5.86
CA LYS A 233 -21.42 13.66 6.98
C LYS A 233 -22.86 13.25 7.30
N ASN A 234 -23.84 14.10 6.99
CA ASN A 234 -25.24 13.90 7.40
C ASN A 234 -26.15 13.43 6.25
N GLY A 235 -25.57 13.06 5.11
CA GLY A 235 -26.32 12.64 3.93
C GLY A 235 -25.48 11.76 3.02
N ASN A 236 -26.11 11.20 1.99
CA ASN A 236 -25.42 10.42 0.98
C ASN A 236 -24.52 11.32 0.14
N ASP A 237 -23.34 10.80 -0.22
CA ASP A 237 -22.50 11.46 -1.21
C ASP A 237 -23.26 11.55 -2.54
N PRO A 238 -23.16 12.67 -3.27
CA PRO A 238 -23.67 12.72 -4.62
C PRO A 238 -22.89 11.78 -5.53
N GLU A 239 -23.53 11.21 -6.56
CA GLU A 239 -22.89 10.22 -7.47
C GLU A 239 -21.66 10.76 -8.21
N TRP A 240 -21.54 12.08 -8.34
CA TRP A 240 -20.39 12.75 -8.96
C TRP A 240 -19.24 12.99 -7.98
N LEU A 241 -19.35 12.59 -6.71
CA LEU A 241 -18.31 12.72 -5.71
C LEU A 241 -17.61 11.38 -5.46
N MET A 242 -16.29 11.40 -5.46
CA MET A 242 -15.44 10.24 -5.19
C MET A 242 -14.47 10.52 -4.04
N HIS A 243 -14.07 9.45 -3.37
CA HIS A 243 -13.15 9.52 -2.23
C HIS A 243 -11.84 8.76 -2.44
N ASP A 244 -11.67 8.15 -3.62
CA ASP A 244 -10.50 7.37 -3.97
C ASP A 244 -10.04 7.62 -5.41
N LEU A 245 -8.78 7.34 -5.67
CA LEU A 245 -8.14 7.60 -6.96
C LEU A 245 -8.57 6.59 -8.04
N ARG A 246 -8.93 5.35 -7.66
CA ARG A 246 -9.32 4.30 -8.61
C ARG A 246 -10.65 4.64 -9.27
N SER A 247 -11.64 5.07 -8.47
CA SER A 247 -12.94 5.53 -8.96
C SER A 247 -12.78 6.76 -9.85
N LEU A 248 -11.92 7.71 -9.45
CA LEU A 248 -11.62 8.90 -10.25
C LEU A 248 -11.03 8.55 -11.63
N GLU A 249 -10.01 7.69 -11.67
CA GLU A 249 -9.38 7.24 -12.91
C GLU A 249 -10.38 6.51 -13.84
N SER A 250 -11.23 5.64 -13.29
CA SER A 250 -12.30 4.97 -14.05
C SER A 250 -13.32 5.94 -14.62
N ARG A 251 -13.76 6.93 -13.82
CA ARG A 251 -14.75 7.93 -14.25
C ARG A 251 -14.19 8.86 -15.33
N LEU A 252 -12.92 9.24 -15.21
CA LEU A 252 -12.23 10.03 -16.22
C LEU A 252 -12.19 9.31 -17.57
N ASP A 253 -11.83 8.02 -17.59
CA ASP A 253 -11.77 7.26 -18.83
C ASP A 253 -13.14 7.01 -19.45
N GLN A 254 -14.16 6.77 -18.62
CA GLN A 254 -15.54 6.67 -19.08
C GLN A 254 -15.97 7.96 -19.80
N LYS A 255 -15.68 9.12 -19.20
CA LYS A 255 -16.06 10.43 -19.77
C LYS A 255 -15.32 10.74 -21.07
N LEU A 256 -14.06 10.35 -21.18
CA LEU A 256 -13.32 10.49 -22.43
C LEU A 256 -13.87 9.60 -23.54
N TYR A 257 -14.33 8.39 -23.19
CA TYR A 257 -14.94 7.47 -24.15
C TYR A 257 -16.28 7.98 -24.68
N GLU A 258 -17.07 8.65 -23.83
CA GLU A 258 -18.35 9.27 -24.21
C GLU A 258 -18.17 10.44 -25.21
N GLY A 259 -16.97 11.01 -25.34
CA GLY A 259 -16.64 12.02 -26.36
C GLY A 259 -17.16 13.44 -26.06
N ASP A 260 -17.67 13.68 -24.85
CA ASP A 260 -18.22 14.97 -24.44
C ASP A 260 -17.13 15.97 -24.02
N SER A 261 -17.41 17.27 -24.20
CA SER A 261 -16.67 18.33 -23.53
C SER A 261 -16.82 18.19 -22.02
N VAL A 262 -15.73 17.94 -21.31
CA VAL A 262 -15.76 17.68 -19.87
C VAL A 262 -15.60 19.01 -19.12
N ASP A 263 -16.63 19.38 -18.34
CA ASP A 263 -16.56 20.47 -17.36
C ASP A 263 -15.41 20.21 -16.36
N PRO A 264 -14.87 21.24 -15.68
CA PRO A 264 -13.73 21.05 -14.77
C PRO A 264 -13.97 20.01 -13.68
N VAL A 265 -12.90 19.30 -13.30
CA VAL A 265 -12.92 18.33 -12.19
C VAL A 265 -12.34 18.97 -10.94
N LEU A 266 -13.08 18.89 -9.84
CA LEU A 266 -12.64 19.39 -8.55
C LEU A 266 -11.82 18.35 -7.79
N ILE A 267 -10.61 18.73 -7.37
CA ILE A 267 -9.77 17.94 -6.48
C ILE A 267 -9.68 18.69 -5.14
N VAL A 268 -10.07 18.04 -4.04
CA VAL A 268 -9.95 18.59 -2.69
C VAL A 268 -8.89 17.81 -1.91
N GLY A 269 -7.86 18.50 -1.46
CA GLY A 269 -6.78 17.90 -0.67
C GLY A 269 -5.43 18.48 -1.03
N ALA A 270 -4.40 18.17 -0.24
CA ALA A 270 -3.03 18.62 -0.48
C ALA A 270 -2.01 17.52 -0.20
N GLY A 271 -2.42 16.24 -0.27
CA GLY A 271 -1.53 15.09 -0.09
C GLY A 271 -1.04 14.51 -1.42
N LEU A 272 -0.26 13.43 -1.34
CA LEU A 272 0.20 12.71 -2.53
C LEU A 272 -0.95 12.18 -3.39
N SER A 273 -2.02 11.67 -2.77
CA SER A 273 -3.21 11.21 -3.50
C SER A 273 -3.89 12.35 -4.29
N ALA A 274 -3.97 13.56 -3.71
CA ALA A 274 -4.50 14.73 -4.40
C ALA A 274 -3.58 15.14 -5.56
N ALA A 275 -2.26 15.06 -5.37
CA ALA A 275 -1.30 15.33 -6.44
C ALA A 275 -1.40 14.31 -7.59
N ASP A 276 -1.55 13.02 -7.27
CA ASP A 276 -1.80 11.96 -8.25
C ASP A 276 -3.09 12.21 -9.03
N ALA A 277 -4.17 12.65 -8.35
CA ALA A 277 -5.42 13.02 -9.00
C ALA A 277 -5.28 14.23 -9.94
N VAL A 278 -4.58 15.29 -9.53
CA VAL A 278 -4.27 16.44 -10.40
C VAL A 278 -3.53 15.97 -11.66
N MET A 279 -2.56 15.06 -11.53
CA MET A 279 -1.84 14.52 -12.67
C MET A 279 -2.75 13.68 -13.58
N ALA A 280 -3.57 12.80 -13.01
CA ALA A 280 -4.47 11.93 -13.76
C ALA A 280 -5.52 12.71 -14.57
N VAL A 281 -6.07 13.79 -14.02
CA VAL A 281 -7.01 14.66 -14.75
C VAL A 281 -6.29 15.45 -15.84
N ARG A 282 -5.11 16.01 -15.55
CA ARG A 282 -4.36 16.82 -16.53
C ARG A 282 -3.77 16.01 -17.67
N SER A 283 -3.35 14.76 -17.44
CA SER A 283 -2.84 13.89 -18.52
C SER A 283 -3.91 13.60 -19.58
N ARG A 284 -5.18 13.76 -19.20
CA ARG A 284 -6.38 13.61 -20.04
C ARG A 284 -6.85 14.92 -20.66
N ASN A 285 -6.09 16.00 -20.50
CA ASN A 285 -6.42 17.34 -21.02
C ASN A 285 -7.76 17.91 -20.48
N ILE A 286 -8.14 17.52 -19.25
CA ILE A 286 -9.35 18.02 -18.57
C ILE A 286 -8.97 19.14 -17.59
N PRO A 287 -9.75 20.25 -17.50
CA PRO A 287 -9.48 21.31 -16.54
C PRO A 287 -9.56 20.84 -15.08
N VAL A 288 -8.58 21.21 -14.28
CA VAL A 288 -8.51 20.92 -12.84
C VAL A 288 -8.82 22.16 -12.02
N VAL A 289 -9.75 22.04 -11.09
CA VAL A 289 -9.95 22.96 -9.97
C VAL A 289 -9.36 22.31 -8.72
N HIS A 290 -8.30 22.85 -8.16
CA HIS A 290 -7.60 22.25 -7.01
C HIS A 290 -7.79 23.10 -5.74
N VAL A 291 -8.48 22.54 -4.75
CA VAL A 291 -8.84 23.21 -3.49
C VAL A 291 -8.08 22.62 -2.32
N PHE A 292 -7.43 23.49 -1.53
CA PHE A 292 -6.69 23.06 -0.35
C PHE A 292 -6.65 24.12 0.75
N ARG A 293 -6.65 23.66 2.01
CA ARG A 293 -6.76 24.53 3.21
C ARG A 293 -5.48 25.31 3.55
N GLY A 294 -4.33 24.86 3.06
CA GLY A 294 -3.03 25.47 3.30
C GLY A 294 -2.68 26.55 2.28
N ARG A 295 -1.60 27.30 2.53
CA ARG A 295 -0.99 28.23 1.57
C ARG A 295 -0.13 27.54 0.52
N SER A 296 0.43 26.38 0.87
CA SER A 296 1.29 25.59 -0.02
C SER A 296 1.20 24.10 0.33
N ALA A 297 1.69 23.27 -0.58
CA ALA A 297 1.82 21.83 -0.36
C ALA A 297 2.95 21.47 0.62
N GLU A 298 2.61 20.78 1.71
CA GLU A 298 3.59 20.30 2.69
C GLU A 298 4.18 18.92 2.34
N PHE A 299 3.56 18.16 1.45
CA PHE A 299 3.91 16.75 1.18
C PHE A 299 5.27 16.54 0.48
N THR A 300 5.82 17.57 -0.16
CA THR A 300 7.08 17.47 -0.94
C THR A 300 8.34 17.67 -0.11
N LYS A 301 8.26 18.21 1.11
CA LYS A 301 9.44 18.35 2.01
C LYS A 301 10.11 17.00 2.29
N GLN A 302 9.42 15.90 2.02
CA GLN A 302 9.83 14.52 2.30
C GLN A 302 10.25 13.73 1.05
N LEU A 303 10.12 14.28 -0.17
CA LEU A 303 10.37 13.54 -1.41
C LEU A 303 11.51 14.16 -2.21
N PRO A 304 12.57 13.39 -2.56
CA PRO A 304 13.64 13.87 -3.42
C PRO A 304 13.15 14.20 -4.84
N GLU A 305 13.46 15.40 -5.35
CA GLU A 305 13.05 15.89 -6.68
C GLU A 305 13.55 14.99 -7.83
N ASN A 306 14.76 14.46 -7.69
CA ASN A 306 15.33 13.55 -8.69
C ASN A 306 14.56 12.23 -8.83
N MET A 307 13.86 11.78 -7.79
CA MET A 307 13.04 10.57 -7.82
C MET A 307 11.57 10.85 -8.11
N TYR A 308 11.09 12.07 -7.80
CA TYR A 308 9.68 12.45 -7.93
C TYR A 308 9.50 13.85 -8.54
N PRO A 309 10.02 14.09 -9.76
CA PRO A 309 9.92 15.41 -10.39
C PRO A 309 8.47 15.84 -10.65
N GLU A 310 7.57 14.89 -10.89
CA GLU A 310 6.16 15.14 -11.16
C GLU A 310 5.42 15.76 -9.96
N TYR A 311 5.74 15.34 -8.73
CA TYR A 311 5.18 15.93 -7.52
C TYR A 311 5.69 17.35 -7.25
N HIS A 312 6.94 17.62 -7.65
CA HIS A 312 7.50 18.97 -7.57
C HIS A 312 6.79 19.91 -8.54
N LYS A 313 6.43 19.41 -9.72
CA LYS A 313 5.60 20.14 -10.69
C LYS A 313 4.21 20.47 -10.14
N VAL A 314 3.54 19.51 -9.47
CA VAL A 314 2.27 19.78 -8.80
C VAL A 314 2.42 20.83 -7.70
N ARG A 315 3.50 20.77 -6.92
CA ARG A 315 3.78 21.81 -5.93
C ARG A 315 4.02 23.18 -6.57
N GLN A 316 4.74 23.25 -7.69
CA GLN A 316 4.95 24.49 -8.42
C GLN A 316 3.59 25.09 -8.84
N MET A 317 2.72 24.27 -9.43
CA MET A 317 1.34 24.64 -9.77
C MET A 317 0.55 25.16 -8.56
N MET A 318 0.69 24.52 -7.39
CA MET A 318 0.02 24.98 -6.17
C MET A 318 0.54 26.32 -5.68
N ASN A 319 1.83 26.61 -5.84
CA ASN A 319 2.46 27.84 -5.36
C ASN A 319 2.21 29.04 -6.28
N ASP A 320 2.19 28.82 -7.59
CA ASP A 320 2.01 29.89 -8.59
C ASP A 320 0.54 30.12 -8.98
N GLY A 321 -0.38 29.44 -8.29
CA GLY A 321 -1.82 29.53 -8.53
C GLY A 321 -2.30 28.85 -9.81
N GLY A 322 -1.41 28.19 -10.57
CA GLY A 322 -1.66 27.72 -11.92
C GLY A 322 -1.30 28.70 -13.02
N SER A 323 -0.70 29.85 -12.69
CA SER A 323 -0.40 30.91 -13.67
C SER A 323 0.48 30.45 -14.84
N THR A 324 1.36 29.46 -14.62
CA THR A 324 2.23 28.91 -15.67
C THR A 324 1.74 27.61 -16.29
N TYR A 325 0.58 27.11 -15.87
CA TYR A 325 0.08 25.79 -16.24
C TYR A 325 -1.37 25.83 -16.74
N PRO A 326 -1.60 25.73 -18.06
CA PRO A 326 -2.95 25.70 -18.60
C PRO A 326 -3.73 24.51 -18.02
N LEU A 327 -5.05 24.68 -17.95
CA LEU A 327 -6.01 23.69 -17.44
C LEU A 327 -5.84 23.37 -15.94
N TYR A 328 -5.21 24.25 -15.17
CA TYR A 328 -5.10 24.11 -13.73
C TYR A 328 -5.38 25.44 -13.03
N THR A 329 -6.30 25.41 -12.08
CA THR A 329 -6.67 26.56 -11.25
C THR A 329 -6.59 26.15 -9.79
N ALA A 330 -5.75 26.83 -8.99
CA ALA A 330 -5.65 26.59 -7.56
C ALA A 330 -6.51 27.55 -6.74
N TYR A 331 -7.10 27.02 -5.68
CA TYR A 331 -7.80 27.75 -4.63
C TYR A 331 -7.14 27.45 -3.28
N PRO A 332 -5.99 28.10 -2.97
CA PRO A 332 -5.30 27.97 -1.70
C PRO A 332 -6.12 28.62 -0.58
N GLU A 333 -6.03 28.08 0.63
CA GLU A 333 -6.80 28.54 1.79
C GLU A 333 -8.32 28.57 1.60
N HIS A 334 -8.84 27.77 0.65
CA HIS A 334 -10.26 27.58 0.43
C HIS A 334 -10.73 26.24 0.99
N SER A 335 -12.01 26.17 1.33
CA SER A 335 -12.72 24.93 1.67
C SER A 335 -14.00 24.83 0.88
N LEU A 336 -14.37 23.60 0.52
CA LEU A 336 -15.69 23.29 -0.01
C LEU A 336 -16.71 23.39 1.13
N VAL A 337 -17.71 24.26 0.98
CA VAL A 337 -18.68 24.59 2.06
C VAL A 337 -20.12 24.25 1.71
N ASP A 338 -20.45 24.12 0.43
CA ASP A 338 -21.80 23.77 -0.01
C ASP A 338 -21.75 23.16 -1.42
N PHE A 339 -22.80 22.42 -1.78
CA PHE A 339 -22.96 21.83 -3.10
C PHE A 339 -24.43 21.65 -3.45
N ASN A 340 -24.72 21.63 -4.74
CA ASN A 340 -26.03 21.30 -5.28
C ASN A 340 -25.89 20.09 -6.20
N SER A 341 -26.49 18.96 -5.79
CA SER A 341 -26.37 17.68 -6.48
C SER A 341 -26.96 17.68 -7.89
N GLU A 342 -28.08 18.38 -8.10
CA GLU A 342 -28.81 18.40 -9.38
C GLU A 342 -28.08 19.21 -10.46
N THR A 343 -27.52 20.36 -10.08
CA THR A 343 -26.83 21.27 -10.99
C THR A 343 -25.32 21.01 -11.10
N GLN A 344 -24.80 20.09 -10.27
CA GLN A 344 -23.36 19.82 -10.13
C GLN A 344 -22.55 21.09 -9.87
N THR A 345 -23.11 21.98 -9.04
CA THR A 345 -22.45 23.21 -8.63
C THR A 345 -21.94 23.10 -7.20
N VAL A 346 -20.77 23.70 -6.95
CA VAL A 346 -20.14 23.75 -5.64
C VAL A 346 -19.89 25.18 -5.21
N LYS A 347 -19.84 25.39 -3.90
CA LYS A 347 -19.47 26.66 -3.29
C LYS A 347 -18.18 26.48 -2.48
N LEU A 348 -17.20 27.30 -2.78
CA LEU A 348 -15.94 27.39 -2.07
C LEU A 348 -15.96 28.65 -1.20
N ALA A 349 -15.41 28.57 0.01
CA ALA A 349 -15.18 29.74 0.86
C ALA A 349 -13.69 29.85 1.20
N SER A 350 -13.12 31.04 1.04
CA SER A 350 -11.77 31.38 1.48
C SER A 350 -11.77 31.64 3.00
N LYS A 351 -10.61 31.52 3.64
CA LYS A 351 -10.45 31.97 5.05
C LYS A 351 -10.71 33.47 5.25
N ALA A 352 -10.62 34.26 4.18
CA ALA A 352 -10.91 35.70 4.20
C ALA A 352 -12.42 36.00 4.07
N GLY A 353 -13.24 34.98 3.80
CA GLY A 353 -14.70 35.11 3.63
C GLY A 353 -15.15 35.25 2.18
N ASP A 354 -14.24 35.21 1.21
CA ASP A 354 -14.60 35.24 -0.21
C ASP A 354 -15.29 33.94 -0.62
N GLU A 355 -16.35 34.06 -1.41
CA GLU A 355 -17.10 32.90 -1.88
C GLU A 355 -17.03 32.77 -3.40
N VAL A 356 -16.81 31.55 -3.88
CA VAL A 356 -16.74 31.23 -5.30
C VAL A 356 -17.69 30.08 -5.60
N LYS A 357 -18.55 30.26 -6.60
CA LYS A 357 -19.46 29.21 -7.09
C LYS A 357 -18.95 28.68 -8.42
N LEU A 358 -18.81 27.36 -8.52
CA LEU A 358 -18.27 26.69 -9.70
C LEU A 358 -19.22 25.58 -10.15
N LYS A 359 -19.34 25.39 -11.48
CA LYS A 359 -19.95 24.19 -12.07
C LYS A 359 -18.84 23.21 -12.44
N LEU A 360 -19.08 21.93 -12.19
CA LEU A 360 -18.09 20.87 -12.33
C LEU A 360 -18.67 19.65 -13.03
N SER A 361 -17.81 18.81 -13.61
CA SER A 361 -18.23 17.48 -14.10
C SER A 361 -18.36 16.49 -12.94
N PHE A 362 -17.33 16.41 -12.10
CA PHE A 362 -17.30 15.60 -10.88
C PHE A 362 -16.19 16.08 -9.93
N ALA A 363 -16.16 15.53 -8.72
CA ALA A 363 -15.21 15.90 -7.68
C ALA A 363 -14.56 14.68 -7.03
N ALA A 364 -13.32 14.84 -6.58
CA ALA A 364 -12.61 13.90 -5.74
C ALA A 364 -12.15 14.57 -4.44
N VAL A 365 -12.60 14.06 -3.30
CA VAL A 365 -12.21 14.52 -1.96
C VAL A 365 -11.17 13.57 -1.39
N LEU A 366 -9.90 13.96 -1.52
CA LEU A 366 -8.70 13.16 -1.21
C LEU A 366 -7.94 13.76 -0.01
N ILE A 367 -8.63 13.81 1.13
CA ILE A 367 -8.15 14.40 2.39
C ILE A 367 -7.63 13.34 3.39
N GLY A 368 -7.17 12.21 2.86
CA GLY A 368 -6.72 11.06 3.64
C GLY A 368 -7.84 10.09 4.00
N SER A 369 -7.44 8.96 4.59
CA SER A 369 -8.32 7.85 4.93
C SER A 369 -7.77 7.13 6.17
N ARG A 370 -8.60 6.30 6.78
CA ARG A 370 -8.27 5.47 7.94
C ARG A 370 -8.47 3.98 7.61
N PRO A 371 -7.66 3.10 8.20
CA PRO A 371 -7.91 1.66 8.13
C PRO A 371 -9.17 1.28 8.91
N CYS A 372 -9.92 0.30 8.42
CA CYS A 372 -11.01 -0.31 9.17
C CYS A 372 -10.50 -1.55 9.90
N ILE A 373 -10.35 -1.45 11.21
CA ILE A 373 -9.92 -2.55 12.10
C ILE A 373 -10.94 -2.82 13.20
N SER A 374 -12.21 -2.45 12.99
CA SER A 374 -13.29 -2.60 13.98
C SER A 374 -13.57 -4.05 14.38
N PHE A 375 -13.13 -5.01 13.55
CA PHE A 375 -13.19 -6.44 13.85
C PHE A 375 -12.17 -6.87 14.92
N MET A 376 -11.15 -6.04 15.21
CA MET A 376 -10.20 -6.29 16.29
C MET A 376 -10.78 -5.86 17.64
N PRO A 377 -10.45 -6.57 18.75
CA PRO A 377 -10.91 -6.17 20.07
C PRO A 377 -10.35 -4.79 20.45
N PRO A 378 -11.18 -3.81 20.85
CA PRO A 378 -10.71 -2.46 21.24
C PRO A 378 -9.72 -2.47 22.41
N THR A 379 -9.76 -3.53 23.22
CA THR A 379 -8.87 -3.74 24.37
C THR A 379 -7.43 -4.02 23.98
N MET A 380 -7.15 -4.41 22.74
CA MET A 380 -5.83 -4.85 22.30
C MET A 380 -4.84 -3.70 22.06
N GLN A 381 -5.31 -2.45 21.94
CA GLN A 381 -4.50 -1.21 21.82
C GLN A 381 -3.27 -1.40 20.91
N LEU A 382 -3.51 -1.68 19.64
CA LEU A 382 -2.48 -2.14 18.70
C LEU A 382 -1.53 -1.02 18.19
N GLY A 383 -1.88 0.25 18.39
CA GLY A 383 -1.09 1.39 17.89
C GLY A 383 0.09 1.75 18.78
N ILE A 384 1.10 2.43 18.21
CA ILE A 384 2.24 3.00 18.97
C ILE A 384 1.76 3.85 20.16
N PHE A 385 0.71 4.63 19.94
CA PHE A 385 0.02 5.44 20.94
C PHE A 385 -1.33 4.79 21.26
N ALA A 386 -1.40 4.15 22.42
CA ALA A 386 -2.57 3.48 22.95
C ALA A 386 -3.82 4.36 23.12
N ASP A 387 -3.63 5.66 23.32
CA ASP A 387 -4.68 6.66 23.53
C ASP A 387 -5.25 7.24 22.22
N ARG A 388 -4.74 6.81 21.07
CA ARG A 388 -5.10 7.33 19.76
C ARG A 388 -5.66 6.23 18.86
N GLU A 389 -6.53 6.61 17.94
CA GLU A 389 -6.98 5.70 16.87
C GLU A 389 -5.80 5.30 15.98
N ILE A 390 -5.89 4.13 15.37
CA ILE A 390 -4.86 3.66 14.44
C ILE A 390 -5.00 4.40 13.11
N ASP A 391 -3.88 4.92 12.62
CA ASP A 391 -3.78 5.49 11.27
C ASP A 391 -2.37 5.24 10.70
N SER A 392 -2.25 5.17 9.39
CA SER A 392 -1.00 4.78 8.74
C SER A 392 0.13 5.82 8.84
N LYS A 393 -0.14 7.04 9.30
CA LYS A 393 0.83 8.16 9.30
C LYS A 393 1.27 8.57 10.69
N THR A 394 0.34 8.74 11.63
CA THR A 394 0.62 9.33 12.95
C THR A 394 0.58 8.31 14.08
N ASN A 395 -0.17 7.22 13.90
CA ASN A 395 -0.28 6.15 14.87
C ASN A 395 -0.45 4.76 14.21
N PRO A 396 0.58 4.27 13.48
CA PRO A 396 0.52 2.93 12.91
C PRO A 396 0.51 1.86 14.01
N VAL A 397 0.21 0.62 13.61
CA VAL A 397 0.34 -0.55 14.48
C VAL A 397 1.78 -0.67 14.97
N GLU A 398 1.96 -0.84 16.27
CA GLU A 398 3.29 -1.04 16.86
C GLU A 398 3.80 -2.43 16.50
N ILE A 399 4.81 -2.48 15.63
CA ILE A 399 5.45 -3.72 15.18
C ILE A 399 6.92 -3.77 15.57
N ASN A 400 7.45 -4.98 15.71
CA ASN A 400 8.88 -5.21 15.67
C ASN A 400 9.40 -4.91 14.25
N PRO A 401 10.34 -3.97 14.06
CA PRO A 401 10.80 -3.57 12.73
C PRO A 401 11.49 -4.66 11.91
N LEU A 402 11.95 -5.74 12.53
CA LEU A 402 12.66 -6.84 11.86
C LEU A 402 11.73 -8.01 11.52
N THR A 403 10.74 -8.29 12.36
CA THR A 403 9.84 -9.45 12.20
C THR A 403 8.44 -9.08 11.75
N HIS A 404 8.07 -7.80 11.85
CA HIS A 404 6.71 -7.29 11.64
C HIS A 404 5.65 -7.90 12.58
N GLU A 405 6.08 -8.58 13.65
CA GLU A 405 5.17 -9.06 14.70
C GLU A 405 4.70 -7.87 15.54
N VAL A 406 3.40 -7.85 15.86
CA VAL A 406 2.78 -6.79 16.64
C VAL A 406 3.24 -6.86 18.10
N ALA A 407 3.63 -5.72 18.65
CA ALA A 407 4.10 -5.61 20.02
C ALA A 407 3.07 -6.16 21.02
N GLY A 408 3.52 -7.06 21.91
CA GLY A 408 2.66 -7.69 22.92
C GLY A 408 1.66 -8.72 22.39
N GLN A 409 1.61 -8.99 21.09
CA GLN A 409 0.64 -9.92 20.48
C GLN A 409 1.33 -11.07 19.74
N GLU A 410 1.64 -12.14 20.48
CA GLU A 410 2.30 -13.32 19.93
C GLU A 410 1.52 -13.93 18.75
N GLY A 411 2.21 -14.04 17.62
CA GLY A 411 1.67 -14.60 16.38
C GLY A 411 0.73 -13.68 15.60
N LEU A 412 0.58 -12.42 16.00
CA LEU A 412 -0.07 -11.38 15.21
C LEU A 412 1.00 -10.57 14.48
N PHE A 413 0.82 -10.33 13.19
CA PHE A 413 1.71 -9.54 12.34
C PHE A 413 0.93 -8.45 11.64
N ALA A 414 1.59 -7.37 11.22
CA ALA A 414 0.99 -6.33 10.39
C ALA A 414 1.93 -5.92 9.25
N VAL A 415 1.36 -5.68 8.07
CA VAL A 415 2.11 -5.28 6.87
C VAL A 415 1.44 -4.12 6.14
N GLY A 416 2.21 -3.43 5.31
CA GLY A 416 1.70 -2.31 4.51
C GLY A 416 1.40 -1.07 5.35
N PRO A 417 0.47 -0.21 4.90
CA PRO A 417 0.17 1.06 5.57
C PRO A 417 -0.19 0.92 7.06
N LEU A 418 -0.79 -0.19 7.49
CA LEU A 418 -1.04 -0.46 8.92
C LEU A 418 0.25 -0.45 9.75
N ALA A 419 1.36 -0.92 9.20
CA ALA A 419 2.67 -0.94 9.83
C ALA A 419 3.50 0.33 9.56
N GLY A 420 2.91 1.35 8.91
CA GLY A 420 3.60 2.58 8.50
C GLY A 420 4.22 2.55 7.10
N ASP A 421 4.12 1.43 6.38
CA ASP A 421 4.62 1.29 5.00
C ASP A 421 3.66 1.96 4.00
N ASN A 422 3.75 3.29 3.92
CA ASN A 422 2.84 4.11 3.11
C ASN A 422 3.14 4.12 1.60
N PHE A 423 4.27 3.56 1.16
CA PHE A 423 4.62 3.47 -0.26
C PHE A 423 4.61 2.01 -0.69
N VAL A 424 4.04 1.74 -1.87
CA VAL A 424 3.97 0.38 -2.45
C VAL A 424 5.33 -0.32 -2.49
N ARG A 425 6.42 0.43 -2.73
CA ARG A 425 7.78 -0.12 -2.75
C ARG A 425 8.25 -0.72 -1.41
N TYR A 426 7.65 -0.34 -0.29
CA TYR A 426 8.02 -0.84 1.05
C TYR A 426 7.25 -2.10 1.42
N ILE A 427 6.05 -2.31 0.86
CA ILE A 427 5.18 -3.45 1.16
C ILE A 427 5.88 -4.81 1.00
N PRO A 428 6.67 -5.08 -0.07
CA PRO A 428 7.39 -6.34 -0.20
C PRO A 428 8.38 -6.61 0.93
N GLY A 429 8.99 -5.56 1.50
CA GLY A 429 9.93 -5.68 2.62
C GLY A 429 9.25 -6.27 3.85
N GLY A 430 8.09 -5.73 4.23
CA GLY A 430 7.31 -6.24 5.35
C GLY A 430 6.80 -7.67 5.13
N ALA A 431 6.36 -8.00 3.91
CA ALA A 431 5.97 -9.36 3.58
C ALA A 431 7.12 -10.37 3.75
N VAL A 432 8.34 -10.01 3.30
CA VAL A 432 9.53 -10.85 3.46
C VAL A 432 9.91 -11.00 4.94
N ALA A 433 9.82 -9.94 5.73
CA ALA A 433 10.09 -9.98 7.17
C ALA A 433 9.16 -10.98 7.90
N VAL A 434 7.85 -10.92 7.63
CA VAL A 434 6.88 -11.86 8.19
C VAL A 434 7.20 -13.30 7.77
N VAL A 435 7.41 -13.54 6.47
CA VAL A 435 7.70 -14.90 5.96
C VAL A 435 9.00 -15.45 6.56
N SER A 436 10.02 -14.61 6.69
CA SER A 436 11.30 -14.98 7.32
C SER A 436 11.12 -15.39 8.78
N GLU A 437 10.33 -14.64 9.55
CA GLU A 437 10.05 -14.97 10.95
C GLU A 437 9.23 -16.26 11.08
N LEU A 438 8.21 -16.45 10.24
CA LEU A 438 7.43 -17.68 10.21
C LEU A 438 8.30 -18.89 9.88
N TYR A 439 9.21 -18.76 8.91
CA TYR A 439 10.16 -19.81 8.56
C TYR A 439 11.11 -20.13 9.71
N ARG A 440 11.64 -19.12 10.39
CA ARG A 440 12.49 -19.29 11.58
C ARG A 440 11.76 -20.05 12.69
N ARG A 441 10.52 -19.67 12.99
CA ARG A 441 9.68 -20.35 14.00
C ARG A 441 9.34 -21.78 13.61
N TRP A 442 9.15 -22.05 12.33
CA TRP A 442 8.90 -23.41 11.85
C TRP A 442 10.12 -24.30 12.10
N ASN A 443 11.31 -23.86 11.72
CA ASN A 443 12.53 -24.65 11.87
C ASN A 443 12.94 -24.88 13.33
N LEU A 444 12.58 -23.97 14.23
CA LEU A 444 12.82 -24.13 15.68
C LEU A 444 11.89 -25.15 16.36
N VAL A 445 10.85 -25.63 15.68
CA VAL A 445 9.95 -26.67 16.21
C VAL A 445 10.41 -28.08 15.81
N GLU A 446 11.28 -28.21 14.80
CA GLU A 446 11.83 -29.50 14.34
C GLU A 446 13.21 -29.84 14.94
N SER A 447 13.80 -28.96 15.75
CA SER A 447 15.06 -29.14 16.47
C SER A 447 14.81 -29.24 17.96
#